data_AF-A2EPB7-F1
#
_entry.id   AF-A2EPB7-F1
#
_cell.length_a   1.000
_cell.length_b   1.000
_cell.length_c   1.000
_cell.angle_alpha   90.00
_cell.angle_beta   90.00
_cell.angle_gamma   90.00
#
_symmetry.space_group_name_H-M   'P 1'
#
loop_
_entity.id
_entity.type
_entity.pdbx_description
1 polymer ?
#
loop_
_entity_poly.entity_id
_entity_poly.type
_entity_poly.pdbx_seq_one_letter_code
_entity_poly.pdbx_strand_id
1 'polypeptide(L)'
;MSLQLLSKIILIAIAISNILTYMTIRNWLMKSKLGIIDSSILSDLLWTFFITIVSTCAVHMSYKKNLTTVLFLICSVLTYQSCYIFYRGFSLYFDPASFIGLYGSYWMDNPKHPIFGNISREFKCCGFHKVDEFSDIKCRYPKAIPCLMAISEALNKSIKDSGLVISAQAVLLLISAITIFVYFLIVTNSLK
;
A
#
# COMPACT_ATOMS: atom_id res chain seq x y z
N MET A 1 -31.70 3.86 5.08
CA MET A 1 -30.65 2.81 5.03
C MET A 1 -29.92 2.82 6.36
N SER A 2 -29.85 1.72 7.11
CA SER A 2 -29.17 1.73 8.42
C SER A 2 -27.67 2.01 8.23
N LEU A 3 -27.07 2.84 9.10
CA LEU A 3 -25.62 3.16 9.11
C LEU A 3 -24.75 1.89 9.08
N GLN A 4 -25.28 0.79 9.63
CA GLN A 4 -24.69 -0.54 9.61
C GLN A 4 -24.59 -1.15 8.21
N LEU A 5 -25.64 -1.02 7.39
CA LEU A 5 -25.63 -1.55 6.04
C LEU A 5 -24.65 -0.77 5.17
N LEU A 6 -24.61 0.55 5.35
CA LEU A 6 -23.65 1.43 4.67
C LEU A 6 -22.20 1.03 4.98
N SER A 7 -21.83 0.94 6.27
CA SER A 7 -20.47 0.55 6.67
C SER A 7 -20.07 -0.83 6.15
N LYS A 8 -20.97 -1.82 6.17
CA LYS A 8 -20.70 -3.15 5.59
C LYS A 8 -20.44 -3.09 4.08
N ILE A 9 -21.26 -2.36 3.33
CA ILE A 9 -21.08 -2.21 1.88
C ILE A 9 -19.74 -1.56 1.58
N ILE A 10 -19.38 -0.50 2.32
CA ILE A 10 -18.10 0.19 2.13
C ILE A 10 -16.93 -0.75 2.45
N LEU A 11 -16.96 -1.48 3.57
CA LEU A 11 -15.91 -2.42 3.93
C LEU A 11 -15.74 -3.55 2.90
N ILE A 12 -16.85 -4.11 2.39
CA ILE A 12 -16.78 -5.13 1.32
C ILE A 12 -16.16 -4.55 0.05
N ALA A 13 -16.57 -3.34 -0.35
CA ALA A 13 -16.01 -2.66 -1.52
C ALA A 13 -14.51 -2.40 -1.36
N ILE A 14 -14.06 -1.98 -0.15
CA ILE A 14 -12.64 -1.81 0.18
C ILE A 14 -11.89 -3.14 0.09
N ALA A 15 -12.44 -4.23 0.62
CA ALA A 15 -11.78 -5.54 0.57
C ALA A 15 -11.55 -6.01 -0.89
N ILE A 16 -12.54 -5.82 -1.76
CA ILE A 16 -12.41 -6.13 -3.20
C ILE A 16 -11.38 -5.21 -3.86
N SER A 17 -11.49 -3.90 -3.62
CA SER A 17 -10.57 -2.90 -4.17
C SER A 17 -9.11 -3.18 -3.75
N ASN A 18 -8.91 -3.61 -2.50
CA ASN A 18 -7.60 -3.94 -1.95
C ASN A 18 -6.99 -5.15 -2.66
N ILE A 19 -7.75 -6.24 -2.91
CA ILE A 19 -7.26 -7.39 -3.68
C ILE A 19 -6.84 -6.95 -5.10
N LEU A 20 -7.65 -6.12 -5.78
CA LEU A 20 -7.31 -5.60 -7.11
C LEU A 20 -6.02 -4.77 -7.07
N THR A 21 -5.89 -3.92 -6.06
CA THR A 21 -4.71 -3.07 -5.85
C THR A 21 -3.47 -3.90 -5.54
N TYR A 22 -3.60 -4.92 -4.70
CA TYR A 22 -2.55 -5.90 -4.40
C TYR A 22 -2.07 -6.61 -5.67
N MET A 23 -2.98 -7.08 -6.52
CA MET A 23 -2.62 -7.73 -7.78
C MET A 23 -1.90 -6.76 -8.72
N THR A 24 -2.38 -5.53 -8.84
CA THR A 24 -1.72 -4.49 -9.65
C THR A 24 -0.31 -4.18 -9.15
N ILE A 25 -0.16 -3.96 -7.84
CA ILE A 25 1.15 -3.66 -7.23
C ILE A 25 2.11 -4.83 -7.38
N ARG A 26 1.65 -6.04 -7.07
CA ARG A 26 2.46 -7.26 -7.24
C ARG A 26 2.91 -7.41 -8.69
N ASN A 27 2.05 -7.13 -9.67
CA ASN A 27 2.41 -7.26 -11.08
C ASN A 27 3.56 -6.32 -11.46
N TRP A 28 3.49 -5.03 -11.12
CA TRP A 28 4.57 -4.10 -11.48
C TRP A 28 5.82 -4.29 -10.62
N LEU A 29 5.70 -4.70 -9.35
CA LEU A 29 6.85 -5.07 -8.50
C LEU A 29 7.60 -6.31 -9.00
N MET A 30 6.87 -7.33 -9.46
CA MET A 30 7.51 -8.55 -9.99
C MET A 30 8.12 -8.32 -11.36
N LYS A 31 7.47 -7.53 -12.24
CA LYS A 31 8.04 -7.14 -13.55
C LYS A 31 9.32 -6.33 -13.39
N SER A 32 9.34 -5.36 -12.49
CA SER A 32 10.52 -4.56 -12.17
C SER A 32 11.56 -5.30 -11.31
N LYS A 33 11.22 -6.48 -10.77
CA LYS A 33 12.01 -7.27 -9.82
C LYS A 33 12.29 -6.57 -8.48
N LEU A 34 11.71 -5.39 -8.24
CA LEU A 34 11.81 -4.67 -6.97
C LEU A 34 11.13 -5.43 -5.83
N GLY A 35 10.11 -6.23 -6.13
CA GLY A 35 9.38 -7.03 -5.12
C GLY A 35 10.23 -8.11 -4.44
N ILE A 36 11.42 -8.44 -4.96
CA ILE A 36 12.37 -9.36 -4.33
C ILE A 36 13.20 -8.62 -3.27
N ILE A 37 13.34 -7.28 -3.39
CA ILE A 37 14.13 -6.45 -2.47
C ILE A 37 13.27 -6.00 -1.29
N ASP A 38 12.07 -5.47 -1.55
CA ASP A 38 11.11 -5.10 -0.52
C ASP A 38 9.69 -5.37 -0.99
N SER A 39 8.93 -6.05 -0.13
CA SER A 39 7.51 -6.38 -0.30
C SER A 39 6.62 -5.76 0.79
N SER A 40 7.14 -4.81 1.57
CA SER A 40 6.45 -4.14 2.68
C SER A 40 5.06 -3.61 2.30
N ILE A 41 4.94 -2.97 1.14
CA ILE A 41 3.66 -2.47 0.63
C ILE A 41 2.65 -3.59 0.35
N LEU A 42 3.10 -4.76 -0.13
CA LEU A 42 2.23 -5.91 -0.33
C LEU A 42 1.75 -6.47 1.02
N SER A 43 2.63 -6.50 2.02
CA SER A 43 2.26 -6.87 3.40
C SER A 43 1.27 -5.88 4.00
N ASP A 44 1.46 -4.57 3.82
CA ASP A 44 0.53 -3.52 4.28
C ASP A 44 -0.89 -3.73 3.70
N LEU A 45 -0.98 -4.08 2.42
CA LEU A 45 -2.25 -4.36 1.74
C LEU A 45 -2.93 -5.63 2.25
N LEU A 46 -2.17 -6.70 2.46
CA LEU A 46 -2.69 -7.94 3.06
C LEU A 46 -3.21 -7.70 4.48
N TRP A 47 -2.48 -6.96 5.31
CA TRP A 47 -2.94 -6.58 6.64
C TRP A 47 -4.22 -5.76 6.59
N THR A 48 -4.29 -4.78 5.69
CA THR A 48 -5.50 -3.99 5.47
C THR A 48 -6.67 -4.88 5.07
N PHE A 49 -6.46 -5.87 4.20
CA PHE A 49 -7.49 -6.82 3.78
C PHE A 49 -8.01 -7.62 4.99
N PHE A 50 -7.12 -8.20 5.80
CA PHE A 50 -7.51 -8.94 7.00
C PHE A 50 -8.29 -8.07 7.99
N ILE A 51 -7.82 -6.84 8.27
CA ILE A 51 -8.52 -5.88 9.13
C ILE A 51 -9.93 -5.59 8.59
N THR A 52 -10.07 -5.41 7.28
CA THR A 52 -11.35 -5.10 6.64
C THR A 52 -12.34 -6.25 6.76
N ILE A 53 -11.89 -7.50 6.54
CA ILE A 53 -12.73 -8.71 6.68
C ILE A 53 -13.14 -8.93 8.14
N VAL A 54 -12.18 -8.87 9.08
CA VAL A 54 -12.46 -9.02 10.52
C VAL A 54 -13.45 -7.96 11.00
N SER A 55 -13.26 -6.70 10.58
CA SER A 55 -14.17 -5.60 10.90
C SER A 55 -15.57 -5.83 10.34
N THR A 56 -15.67 -6.33 9.10
CA THR A 56 -16.97 -6.64 8.47
C THR A 56 -17.72 -7.70 9.27
N CYS A 57 -17.05 -8.81 9.62
CA CYS A 57 -17.61 -9.88 10.44
C CYS A 57 -18.06 -9.37 11.81
N ALA A 58 -17.23 -8.57 12.47
CA ALA A 58 -17.52 -8.10 13.81
C ALA A 58 -18.64 -7.03 13.84
N VAL A 59 -18.74 -6.16 12.82
CA VAL A 59 -19.92 -5.29 12.63
C VAL A 59 -21.18 -6.12 12.37
N HIS A 60 -21.08 -7.25 11.65
CA HIS A 60 -22.20 -8.19 11.48
C HIS A 60 -22.61 -8.86 12.79
N MET A 61 -21.66 -9.33 13.61
CA MET A 61 -21.95 -10.02 14.87
C MET A 61 -22.47 -9.08 15.97
N SER A 62 -21.93 -7.86 16.05
CA SER A 62 -22.31 -6.87 17.06
C SER A 62 -23.78 -6.48 16.97
N TYR A 63 -24.40 -6.64 15.80
CA TYR A 63 -25.84 -6.51 15.60
C TYR A 63 -26.65 -7.51 16.42
N LYS A 64 -26.18 -8.75 16.57
CA LYS A 64 -26.94 -9.83 17.22
C LYS A 64 -26.72 -9.90 18.73
N LYS A 65 -25.56 -9.42 19.22
CA LYS A 65 -25.11 -9.64 20.61
C LYS A 65 -24.84 -8.35 21.39
N ASN A 66 -25.13 -7.18 20.81
CA ASN A 66 -24.94 -5.86 21.43
C ASN A 66 -23.54 -5.63 22.04
N LEU A 67 -22.50 -5.96 21.26
CA LEU A 67 -21.09 -5.92 21.68
C LEU A 67 -20.47 -4.54 21.49
N THR A 68 -20.90 -3.55 22.27
CA THR A 68 -20.49 -2.14 22.14
C THR A 68 -18.97 -1.93 22.30
N THR A 69 -18.31 -2.63 23.21
CA THR A 69 -16.84 -2.58 23.38
C THR A 69 -16.08 -3.04 22.14
N VAL A 70 -16.60 -4.07 21.44
CA VAL A 70 -15.99 -4.60 20.21
C VAL A 70 -16.08 -3.57 19.08
N LEU A 71 -17.21 -2.87 18.96
CA LEU A 71 -17.40 -1.80 17.97
C LEU A 71 -16.43 -0.63 18.19
N PHE A 72 -16.20 -0.25 19.44
CA PHE A 72 -15.22 0.79 19.77
C PHE A 72 -13.80 0.39 19.37
N LEU A 73 -13.36 -0.84 19.71
CA LEU A 73 -12.05 -1.34 19.33
C LEU A 73 -11.84 -1.38 17.81
N ILE A 74 -12.85 -1.85 17.06
CA ILE A 74 -12.81 -1.87 15.59
C ILE A 74 -12.68 -0.47 15.02
N CYS A 75 -13.44 0.49 15.55
CA CYS A 75 -13.37 1.88 15.11
C CYS A 75 -11.94 2.45 15.29
N SER A 76 -11.32 2.20 16.43
CA SER A 76 -9.94 2.63 16.70
C SER A 76 -8.94 2.00 15.73
N VAL A 77 -9.05 0.68 15.49
CA VAL A 77 -8.18 -0.05 14.55
C VAL A 77 -8.37 0.46 13.12
N LEU A 78 -9.61 0.65 12.65
CA LEU A 78 -9.88 1.17 11.32
C LEU A 78 -9.38 2.61 11.15
N THR A 79 -9.50 3.45 12.18
CA THR A 79 -9.00 4.83 12.15
C THR A 79 -7.49 4.83 12.02
N TYR A 80 -6.78 4.10 12.89
CA TYR A 80 -5.32 3.97 12.79
C TYR A 80 -4.88 3.44 11.42
N GLN A 81 -5.50 2.35 10.95
CA GLN A 81 -5.17 1.75 9.67
C GLN A 81 -5.41 2.74 8.53
N SER A 82 -6.52 3.51 8.56
CA SER A 82 -6.81 4.52 7.55
C SER A 82 -5.72 5.58 7.48
N CYS A 83 -5.26 6.11 8.61
CA CYS A 83 -4.19 7.10 8.64
C CYS A 83 -2.86 6.53 8.14
N TYR A 84 -2.51 5.32 8.57
CA TYR A 84 -1.28 4.64 8.16
C TYR A 84 -1.24 4.40 6.65
N ILE A 85 -2.29 3.81 6.08
CA ILE A 85 -2.30 3.55 4.63
C ILE A 85 -2.48 4.83 3.81
N PHE A 86 -3.14 5.86 4.35
CA PHE A 86 -3.24 7.16 3.68
C PHE A 86 -1.85 7.77 3.52
N TYR A 87 -1.04 7.78 4.59
CA TYR A 87 0.34 8.26 4.52
C TYR A 87 1.16 7.51 3.46
N ARG A 88 1.05 6.17 3.43
CA ARG A 88 1.75 5.32 2.44
C ARG A 88 1.29 5.62 1.01
N GLY A 89 -0.02 5.67 0.77
CA GLY A 89 -0.60 5.99 -0.53
C GLY A 89 -0.23 7.40 -1.02
N PHE A 90 -0.26 8.37 -0.12
CA PHE A 90 0.10 9.76 -0.39
C PHE A 90 1.58 9.89 -0.76
N SER A 91 2.48 9.24 0.00
CA SER A 91 3.91 9.20 -0.31
C SER A 91 4.18 8.62 -1.70
N LEU A 92 3.53 7.51 -2.07
CA LEU A 92 3.67 6.92 -3.41
C LEU A 92 3.15 7.84 -4.52
N TYR A 93 2.08 8.59 -4.27
CA TYR A 93 1.49 9.47 -5.28
C TYR A 93 2.34 10.71 -5.54
N PHE A 94 2.82 11.36 -4.49
CA PHE A 94 3.57 12.62 -4.61
C PHE A 94 5.05 12.41 -4.89
N ASP A 95 5.65 11.35 -4.35
CA ASP A 95 7.08 11.10 -4.46
C ASP A 95 7.44 9.62 -4.77
N PRO A 96 7.11 9.13 -5.99
CA PRO A 96 7.51 7.79 -6.44
C PRO A 96 9.03 7.56 -6.44
N ALA A 97 9.81 8.62 -6.69
CA ALA A 97 11.26 8.52 -6.80
C ALA A 97 11.89 8.22 -5.44
N SER A 98 11.45 8.88 -4.36
CA SER A 98 11.92 8.55 -3.01
C SER A 98 11.54 7.14 -2.59
N PHE A 99 10.34 6.65 -2.97
CA PHE A 99 9.98 5.25 -2.72
C PHE A 99 10.97 4.28 -3.40
N ILE A 100 11.33 4.52 -4.66
CA ILE A 100 12.34 3.70 -5.33
C ILE A 100 13.72 3.90 -4.70
N GLY A 101 14.04 5.12 -4.27
CA GLY A 101 15.28 5.47 -3.58
C GLY A 101 15.55 4.67 -2.32
N LEU A 102 14.50 4.17 -1.64
CA LEU A 102 14.64 3.28 -0.47
C LEU A 102 15.35 1.96 -0.82
N TYR A 103 15.27 1.50 -2.07
CA TYR A 103 16.01 0.32 -2.53
C TYR A 103 17.51 0.60 -2.73
N GLY A 104 17.91 1.87 -2.70
CA GLY A 104 19.28 2.30 -2.96
C GLY A 104 20.27 1.78 -1.94
N SER A 105 19.94 1.80 -0.65
CA SER A 105 20.83 1.28 0.40
C SER A 105 21.17 -0.20 0.16
N TYR A 106 20.15 -1.03 -0.08
CA TYR A 106 20.34 -2.44 -0.39
C TYR A 106 21.18 -2.66 -1.66
N TRP A 107 21.03 -1.77 -2.66
CA TRP A 107 21.84 -1.79 -3.87
C TRP A 107 23.30 -1.44 -3.60
N MET A 108 23.55 -0.41 -2.80
CA MET A 108 24.90 0.03 -2.42
C MET A 108 25.63 -1.02 -1.58
N ASP A 109 24.91 -1.71 -0.70
CA ASP A 109 25.49 -2.75 0.16
C ASP A 109 25.79 -4.04 -0.61
N ASN A 110 25.10 -4.29 -1.73
CA ASN A 110 25.17 -5.56 -2.46
C ASN A 110 25.37 -5.41 -3.98
N PRO A 111 26.30 -4.58 -4.48
CA PRO A 111 26.31 -4.12 -5.88
C PRO A 111 26.47 -5.24 -6.92
N LYS A 112 27.01 -6.40 -6.51
CA LYS A 112 27.18 -7.59 -7.37
C LYS A 112 25.99 -8.55 -7.34
N HIS A 113 24.92 -8.22 -6.62
CA HIS A 113 23.76 -9.11 -6.53
C HIS A 113 23.17 -9.34 -7.93
N PRO A 114 22.91 -10.60 -8.35
CA PRO A 114 22.45 -10.92 -9.71
C PRO A 114 21.18 -10.18 -10.14
N ILE A 115 20.34 -9.81 -9.17
CA ILE A 115 19.11 -9.06 -9.42
C ILE A 115 19.38 -7.69 -10.04
N PHE A 116 20.47 -7.03 -9.68
CA PHE A 116 20.80 -5.69 -10.19
C PHE A 116 21.26 -5.75 -11.64
N GLY A 117 21.97 -6.79 -12.04
CA GLY A 117 22.27 -7.04 -13.45
C GLY A 117 21.01 -7.30 -14.28
N ASN A 118 20.01 -7.95 -13.68
CA ASN A 118 18.71 -8.19 -14.31
C ASN A 118 17.87 -6.90 -14.44
N ILE A 119 17.84 -6.05 -13.42
CA ILE A 119 17.17 -4.74 -13.45
C ILE A 119 17.88 -3.82 -14.45
N SER A 120 19.21 -3.74 -14.40
CA SER A 120 20.02 -2.96 -15.33
C SER A 120 19.76 -3.33 -16.78
N ARG A 121 19.53 -4.63 -17.05
CA ARG A 121 19.19 -5.11 -18.39
C ARG A 121 17.78 -4.75 -18.83
N GLU A 122 16.81 -4.90 -17.93
CA GLU A 122 15.40 -4.59 -18.21
C GLU A 122 15.23 -3.09 -18.53
N PHE A 123 15.80 -2.23 -17.69
CA PHE A 123 15.67 -0.77 -17.81
C PHE A 123 16.80 -0.10 -18.60
N LYS A 124 17.75 -0.88 -19.14
CA LYS A 124 18.93 -0.39 -19.88
C LYS A 124 19.70 0.71 -19.13
N CYS A 125 19.88 0.52 -17.83
CA CYS A 125 20.48 1.48 -16.90
C CYS A 125 21.77 0.93 -16.27
N CYS A 126 22.51 1.79 -15.57
CA CYS A 126 23.72 1.42 -14.83
C CYS A 126 23.85 2.17 -13.51
N GLY A 127 24.45 1.50 -12.53
CA GLY A 127 24.48 1.92 -11.13
C GLY A 127 23.09 2.24 -10.59
N PHE A 128 22.99 2.77 -9.38
CA PHE A 128 21.71 3.13 -8.81
C PHE A 128 21.46 4.64 -8.91
N HIS A 129 22.30 5.46 -8.26
CA HIS A 129 22.20 6.92 -8.33
C HIS A 129 23.02 7.52 -9.49
N LYS A 130 24.07 6.83 -9.93
CA LYS A 130 25.01 7.30 -10.97
C LYS A 130 25.43 6.15 -11.89
N VAL A 131 25.75 6.45 -13.15
CA VAL A 131 26.08 5.44 -14.18
C VAL A 131 27.34 4.63 -13.85
N ASP A 132 28.37 5.27 -13.30
CA ASP A 132 29.63 4.62 -12.91
C ASP A 132 29.82 4.65 -11.38
N GLU A 133 28.77 4.28 -10.65
CA GLU A 133 28.76 4.30 -9.17
C GLU A 133 29.70 3.26 -8.55
N PHE A 134 29.99 2.16 -9.26
CA PHE A 134 30.84 1.07 -8.80
C PHE A 134 32.01 0.84 -9.77
N SER A 135 33.24 1.10 -9.32
CA SER A 135 34.44 1.07 -10.17
C SER A 135 34.76 -0.30 -10.77
N ASP A 136 34.31 -1.38 -10.12
CA ASP A 136 34.53 -2.76 -10.53
C ASP A 136 33.39 -3.33 -11.40
N ILE A 137 32.32 -2.58 -11.64
CA ILE A 137 31.17 -2.98 -12.46
C ILE A 137 31.14 -2.10 -13.72
N LYS A 138 31.63 -2.64 -14.84
CA LYS A 138 31.61 -1.91 -16.12
C LYS A 138 30.20 -1.80 -16.68
N CYS A 139 29.80 -0.57 -17.00
CA CYS A 139 28.55 -0.33 -17.69
C CYS A 139 28.59 -0.86 -19.13
N ARG A 140 27.55 -1.60 -19.53
CA ARG A 140 27.47 -2.23 -20.87
C ARG A 140 26.67 -1.41 -21.89
N TYR A 141 26.08 -0.30 -21.47
CA TYR A 141 25.17 0.50 -22.30
C TYR A 141 25.80 1.85 -22.66
N PRO A 142 26.00 2.18 -23.95
CA PRO A 142 26.74 3.36 -24.39
C PRO A 142 26.06 4.71 -24.13
N LYS A 143 24.83 4.71 -23.62
CA LYS A 143 24.07 5.89 -23.16
C LYS A 143 23.21 5.54 -21.94
N ALA A 144 23.81 4.84 -20.98
CA ALA A 144 23.12 4.48 -19.76
C ALA A 144 22.72 5.74 -18.98
N ILE A 145 21.57 5.66 -18.32
CA ILE A 145 21.18 6.60 -17.26
C ILE A 145 21.20 5.85 -15.92
N PRO A 146 21.19 6.56 -14.77
CA PRO A 146 21.08 5.93 -13.46
C PRO A 146 19.82 5.07 -13.34
N CYS A 147 19.92 3.89 -12.70
CA CYS A 147 18.75 3.02 -12.57
C CYS A 147 17.62 3.64 -11.76
N LEU A 148 17.91 4.47 -10.76
CA LEU A 148 16.86 5.21 -10.04
C LEU A 148 16.00 6.04 -11.00
N MET A 149 16.62 6.75 -11.94
CA MET A 149 15.92 7.57 -12.93
C MET A 149 15.13 6.70 -13.92
N ALA A 150 15.77 5.68 -14.51
CA ALA A 150 15.14 4.80 -15.49
C ALA A 150 13.91 4.07 -14.92
N ILE A 151 14.05 3.53 -13.70
CA ILE A 151 12.97 2.81 -13.01
C ILE A 151 11.87 3.80 -12.62
N SER A 152 12.22 4.98 -12.10
CA SER A 152 11.26 6.00 -11.70
C SER A 152 10.43 6.45 -12.89
N GLU A 153 11.03 6.75 -14.02
CA GLU A 153 10.30 7.15 -15.24
C GLU A 153 9.38 6.04 -15.75
N ALA A 154 9.88 4.80 -15.82
CA ALA A 154 9.12 3.67 -16.33
C ALA A 154 7.93 3.29 -15.43
N LEU A 155 8.08 3.39 -14.12
CA LEU A 155 7.06 2.99 -13.14
C LEU A 155 6.22 4.16 -12.61
N ASN A 156 6.58 5.41 -12.93
CA ASN A 156 5.96 6.62 -12.37
C ASN A 156 4.43 6.54 -12.37
N LYS A 157 3.85 6.27 -13.53
CA LYS A 157 2.41 6.18 -13.69
C LYS A 157 1.81 5.05 -12.84
N SER A 158 2.38 3.85 -12.88
CA SER A 158 1.87 2.70 -12.11
C SER A 158 1.95 2.93 -10.61
N ILE A 159 3.03 3.54 -10.11
CA ILE A 159 3.21 3.87 -8.70
C ILE A 159 2.20 4.95 -8.28
N LYS A 160 2.06 6.03 -9.06
CA LYS A 160 1.10 7.09 -8.78
C LYS A 160 -0.34 6.59 -8.80
N ASP A 161 -0.74 5.85 -9.83
CA ASP A 161 -2.08 5.29 -9.93
C ASP A 161 -2.37 4.39 -8.72
N SER A 162 -1.40 3.58 -8.29
CA SER A 162 -1.52 2.74 -7.09
C SER A 162 -1.65 3.58 -5.82
N GLY A 163 -0.82 4.62 -5.66
CA GLY A 163 -0.86 5.54 -4.52
C GLY A 163 -2.18 6.29 -4.39
N LEU A 164 -2.75 6.72 -5.51
CA LEU A 164 -4.07 7.35 -5.57
C LEU A 164 -5.17 6.39 -5.09
N VAL A 165 -5.17 5.15 -5.58
CA VAL A 165 -6.15 4.14 -5.19
C VAL A 165 -6.03 3.78 -3.71
N ILE A 166 -4.81 3.61 -3.19
CA ILE A 166 -4.57 3.36 -1.76
C ILE A 166 -5.09 4.53 -0.91
N SER A 167 -4.84 5.78 -1.34
CA SER A 167 -5.30 6.97 -0.62
C SER A 167 -6.84 7.05 -0.60
N ALA A 168 -7.50 6.71 -1.71
CA ALA A 168 -8.95 6.64 -1.78
C ALA A 168 -9.53 5.54 -0.88
N GLN A 169 -8.91 4.36 -0.84
CA GLN A 169 -9.28 3.29 0.08
C GLN A 169 -9.17 3.73 1.55
N ALA A 170 -8.13 4.49 1.87
CA ALA A 170 -7.92 5.04 3.20
C ALA A 170 -9.06 5.96 3.65
N VAL A 171 -9.49 6.87 2.75
CA VAL A 171 -10.63 7.76 3.01
C VAL A 171 -11.92 6.95 3.22
N LEU A 172 -12.15 5.90 2.42
CA LEU A 172 -13.31 5.03 2.59
C LEU A 172 -13.26 4.23 3.91
N LEU A 173 -12.09 3.79 4.35
CA LEU A 173 -11.90 3.17 5.67
C LEU A 173 -12.24 4.15 6.79
N LEU A 174 -11.80 5.40 6.68
CA LEU A 174 -12.11 6.43 7.67
C LEU A 174 -13.62 6.72 7.73
N ILE A 175 -14.29 6.83 6.58
CA ILE A 175 -15.76 6.97 6.52
C ILE A 175 -16.44 5.77 7.18
N SER A 176 -15.94 4.55 6.96
CA SER A 176 -16.45 3.34 7.62
C SER A 176 -16.26 3.39 9.14
N ALA A 177 -15.10 3.85 9.62
CA ALA A 177 -14.84 4.02 11.05
C ALA A 177 -15.81 5.03 11.67
N ILE A 178 -15.99 6.20 11.04
CA ILE A 178 -16.90 7.25 11.50
C ILE A 178 -18.35 6.73 11.56
N THR A 179 -18.81 6.03 10.53
CA THR A 179 -20.18 5.48 10.51
C THR A 179 -20.40 4.43 11.60
N ILE A 180 -19.40 3.58 11.88
CA ILE A 180 -19.43 2.63 13.00
C ILE A 180 -19.44 3.35 14.34
N PHE A 181 -18.66 4.42 14.50
CA PHE A 181 -18.61 5.22 15.72
C PHE A 181 -19.94 5.91 16.02
N VAL A 182 -20.56 6.56 15.03
CA VAL A 182 -21.88 7.19 15.17
C VAL A 182 -22.92 6.15 15.56
N TYR A 183 -22.89 4.96 14.95
CA TYR A 183 -23.77 3.87 15.33
C TYR A 183 -23.56 3.43 16.79
N PHE A 184 -22.30 3.30 17.24
CA PHE A 184 -21.97 3.00 18.64
C PHE A 184 -22.54 4.04 19.61
N LEU A 185 -22.44 5.34 19.30
CA LEU A 185 -22.99 6.41 20.12
C LEU A 185 -24.52 6.33 20.22
N ILE A 186 -25.21 6.02 19.12
CA ILE A 186 -26.67 5.87 19.11
C ILE A 186 -27.10 4.71 20.02
N VAL A 187 -26.46 3.55 19.88
CA VAL A 187 -26.80 2.37 20.68
C VAL A 187 -26.53 2.60 22.16
N THR A 188 -25.38 3.17 22.51
CA THR A 188 -25.03 3.42 23.92
C THR A 188 -25.92 4.48 24.59
N ASN A 189 -26.36 5.50 23.85
CA ASN A 189 -27.31 6.49 24.38
C ASN A 189 -28.75 5.95 24.47
N SER A 190 -29.14 4.98 23.64
CA SER A 190 -30.47 4.34 23.73
C SER A 190 -30.63 3.37 24.91
N LEU A 191 -29.54 3.02 25.59
CA LEU A 191 -29.50 2.14 26.76
C LEU A 191 -29.51 2.91 28.10
N LYS A 192 -29.51 4.25 28.05
CA LYS A 192 -29.65 5.14 29.21
C LYS A 192 -31.07 5.65 29.30
#